data_AF-M1W8G6-F1
#
_entry.id   AF-M1W8G6-F1
#
_cell.length_a   1.000
_cell.length_b   1.000
_cell.length_c   1.000
_cell.angle_alpha   90.00
_cell.angle_beta   90.00
_cell.angle_gamma   90.00
#
_symmetry.space_group_name_H-M   'P 1'
#
loop_
_entity.id
_entity.type
_entity.pdbx_description
1 polymer ?
#
loop_
_entity_poly.entity_id
_entity_poly.type
_entity_poly.pdbx_seq_one_letter_code
_entity_poly.pdbx_strand_id
1 'polypeptide(L)'
;MRDIEEGEEITVTYLPSVSDQKARQKKLKSDYHFTCLCRVCTLPDEVREERDRKAAQLMFLLSISHDGMIDLAPDPLLENLNNLHARHKIFRELGREDSVYALNISEAAEFCIAMGDLARGRVFAQRVAAIYQRLMGSDNPQTKKYTILAHSPATHGGYGICSDWRTAVTDVPQGLGPDDFDNWLWKRAKPIIVVPFGATIGRRDFFSPFSELPHKNDVRGDGSSKNRRHWCYLGEITKDSGFVLPLSIEIIDMDNKKTELHFYTGEVGRELDHFDQCPGSTVAILNATQYEFQFGPPAIRHKDKRMLKIFPLPLAQILALEHEVCSFSTPKNNDLRRCHGCGTAAISSSMQRCTKCWSFWYCNKDCQMVGWITKGHKLNCKSLRDPDLRGLFFTQWDKVENCTGFPLQGVDGPR
;
A
#
# COMPACT_ATOMS: atom_id res chain seq x y z
N MET A 1 -29.36 -6.18 -2.12
CA MET A 1 -30.51 -6.91 -2.73
C MET A 1 -30.06 -8.33 -2.99
N ARG A 2 -30.98 -9.30 -2.91
CA ARG A 2 -30.74 -10.71 -3.22
C ARG A 2 -32.08 -11.35 -3.59
N ASP A 3 -32.03 -12.51 -4.21
CA ASP A 3 -33.21 -13.33 -4.39
C ASP A 3 -33.75 -13.76 -3.01
N ILE A 4 -35.08 -13.84 -2.91
CA ILE A 4 -35.82 -14.16 -1.69
C ILE A 4 -36.74 -15.32 -2.03
N GLU A 5 -36.60 -16.42 -1.30
CA GLU A 5 -37.44 -17.61 -1.50
C GLU A 5 -38.81 -17.46 -0.83
N GLU A 6 -39.79 -18.24 -1.27
CA GLU A 6 -41.11 -18.25 -0.64
C GLU A 6 -41.01 -18.65 0.85
N GLY A 7 -41.63 -17.87 1.72
CA GLY A 7 -41.59 -18.07 3.17
C GLY A 7 -40.37 -17.45 3.87
N GLU A 8 -39.42 -16.88 3.14
CA GLU A 8 -38.27 -16.19 3.73
C GLU A 8 -38.65 -14.79 4.26
N GLU A 9 -38.12 -14.41 5.42
CA GLU A 9 -38.37 -13.09 6.02
C GLU A 9 -37.74 -11.96 5.18
N ILE A 10 -38.56 -10.94 4.88
CA ILE A 10 -38.10 -9.74 4.20
C ILE A 10 -37.47 -8.79 5.23
N THR A 11 -36.15 -8.64 5.17
CA THR A 11 -35.40 -7.76 6.07
C THR A 11 -34.88 -6.51 5.37
N VAL A 12 -34.95 -5.36 6.03
CA VAL A 12 -34.30 -4.11 5.61
C VAL A 12 -33.31 -3.62 6.68
N THR A 13 -32.32 -2.82 6.30
CA THR A 13 -31.39 -2.24 7.28
C THR A 13 -31.98 -0.99 7.91
N TYR A 14 -31.96 -0.91 9.24
CA TYR A 14 -32.29 0.33 9.96
C TYR A 14 -31.10 1.31 9.98
N LEU A 15 -29.89 0.82 9.71
CA LEU A 15 -28.67 1.59 9.69
C LEU A 15 -28.07 1.52 8.27
N PRO A 16 -28.40 2.46 7.37
CA PRO A 16 -27.90 2.44 6.00
C PRO A 16 -26.40 2.73 5.93
N SER A 17 -25.90 3.60 6.82
CA SER A 17 -24.49 3.99 6.89
C SER A 17 -23.58 2.86 7.33
N VAL A 18 -22.38 2.83 6.76
CA VAL A 18 -21.35 1.85 7.13
C VAL A 18 -20.78 2.20 8.50
N SER A 19 -20.77 1.24 9.42
CA SER A 19 -20.25 1.40 10.78
C SER A 19 -19.74 0.07 11.31
N ASP A 20 -18.84 0.10 12.29
CA ASP A 20 -18.31 -1.10 12.95
C ASP A 20 -19.37 -1.84 13.77
N GLN A 21 -19.09 -3.11 14.12
CA GLN A 21 -20.04 -3.97 14.82
C GLN A 21 -20.47 -3.39 16.18
N LYS A 22 -19.54 -2.78 16.92
CA LYS A 22 -19.82 -2.23 18.26
C LYS A 22 -20.73 -1.00 18.17
N ALA A 23 -20.45 -0.08 17.23
CA ALA A 23 -21.28 1.08 16.96
C ALA A 23 -22.70 0.67 16.52
N ARG A 24 -22.80 -0.32 15.62
CA ARG A 24 -24.10 -0.88 15.19
C ARG A 24 -24.88 -1.47 16.34
N GLN A 25 -24.27 -2.32 17.17
CA GLN A 25 -24.94 -2.90 18.33
C GLN A 25 -25.41 -1.84 19.32
N LYS A 26 -24.57 -0.84 19.59
CA LYS A 26 -24.92 0.28 20.48
C LYS A 26 -26.14 1.04 19.95
N LYS A 27 -26.15 1.40 18.66
CA LYS A 27 -27.24 2.17 18.05
C LYS A 27 -28.55 1.37 18.02
N LEU A 28 -28.49 0.09 17.64
CA LEU A 28 -29.67 -0.79 17.60
C LEU A 28 -30.25 -1.05 19.00
N LYS A 29 -29.42 -1.23 20.03
CA LYS A 29 -29.88 -1.37 21.42
C LYS A 29 -30.50 -0.08 21.96
N SER A 30 -29.92 1.07 21.62
CA SER A 30 -30.38 2.37 22.10
C SER A 30 -31.71 2.78 21.47
N ASP A 31 -31.82 2.68 20.15
CA ASP A 31 -32.95 3.24 19.41
C ASP A 31 -34.08 2.23 19.15
N TYR A 32 -33.72 0.95 19.02
CA TYR A 32 -34.64 -0.11 18.61
C TYR A 32 -34.73 -1.24 19.65
N HIS A 33 -33.99 -1.14 20.76
CA HIS A 33 -34.08 -2.03 21.92
C HIS A 33 -33.83 -3.52 21.64
N PHE A 34 -33.01 -3.86 20.64
CA PHE A 34 -32.62 -5.25 20.37
C PHE A 34 -31.12 -5.43 20.11
N THR A 35 -30.65 -6.66 20.27
CA THR A 35 -29.29 -7.07 19.88
C THR A 35 -29.33 -7.73 18.51
N CYS A 36 -28.55 -7.21 17.57
CA CYS A 36 -28.54 -7.75 16.21
C CYS A 36 -27.71 -9.04 16.13
N LEU A 37 -28.31 -10.11 15.62
CA LEU A 37 -27.66 -11.42 15.44
C LEU A 37 -27.44 -11.76 13.97
N CYS A 38 -27.48 -10.77 13.07
CA CYS A 38 -27.30 -11.02 11.64
C CYS A 38 -25.88 -11.55 11.34
N ARG A 39 -25.72 -12.18 10.18
CA ARG A 39 -24.44 -12.76 9.70
C ARG A 39 -23.23 -11.83 9.82
N VAL A 40 -23.43 -10.50 9.73
CA VAL A 40 -22.35 -9.51 9.86
C VAL A 40 -21.97 -9.30 11.33
N CYS A 41 -22.95 -9.28 12.24
CA CYS A 41 -22.70 -9.12 13.67
C CYS A 41 -22.09 -10.38 14.32
N THR A 42 -22.28 -11.54 13.69
CA THR A 42 -21.84 -12.86 14.16
C THR A 42 -20.59 -13.37 13.45
N LEU A 43 -19.95 -12.57 12.58
CA LEU A 43 -18.68 -12.93 11.94
C LEU A 43 -17.63 -13.34 12.98
N PRO A 44 -16.76 -14.32 12.68
CA PRO A 44 -15.58 -14.63 13.49
C PRO A 44 -14.73 -13.38 13.72
N ASP A 45 -14.05 -13.29 14.86
CA ASP A 45 -13.40 -12.05 15.29
C ASP A 45 -12.35 -11.52 14.29
N GLU A 46 -11.55 -12.40 13.67
CA GLU A 46 -10.56 -11.96 12.66
C GLU A 46 -11.23 -11.39 11.39
N VAL A 47 -12.31 -12.03 10.92
CA VAL A 47 -13.08 -11.57 9.74
C VAL A 47 -13.84 -10.29 10.07
N ARG A 48 -14.34 -10.17 11.30
CA ARG A 48 -15.01 -8.97 11.80
C ARG A 48 -14.04 -7.79 11.89
N GLU A 49 -12.84 -8.01 12.44
CA GLU A 49 -11.78 -6.98 12.53
C GLU A 49 -11.44 -6.43 11.15
N GLU A 50 -11.32 -7.30 10.14
CA GLU A 50 -11.08 -6.88 8.75
C GLU A 50 -12.24 -6.06 8.16
N ARG A 51 -13.48 -6.51 8.34
CA ARG A 51 -14.66 -5.81 7.87
C ARG A 51 -14.82 -4.44 8.54
N ASP A 52 -14.61 -4.38 9.86
CA ASP A 52 -14.73 -3.16 10.64
C ASP A 52 -13.60 -2.17 10.33
N ARG A 53 -12.39 -2.67 10.03
CA ARG A 53 -11.30 -1.85 9.48
C ARG A 53 -11.73 -1.15 8.18
N LYS A 54 -12.26 -1.89 7.20
CA LYS A 54 -12.72 -1.32 5.93
C LYS A 54 -13.88 -0.35 6.12
N ALA A 55 -14.79 -0.63 7.05
CA ALA A 55 -15.84 0.30 7.45
C ALA A 55 -15.25 1.62 7.99
N ALA A 56 -14.22 1.56 8.83
CA ALA A 56 -13.54 2.74 9.36
C ALA A 56 -12.82 3.53 8.25
N GLN A 57 -12.14 2.86 7.32
CA GLN A 57 -11.53 3.48 6.14
C GLN A 57 -12.57 4.22 5.29
N LEU A 58 -13.71 3.59 5.03
CA LEU A 58 -14.78 4.22 4.25
C LEU A 58 -15.35 5.45 4.97
N MET A 59 -15.57 5.38 6.28
CA MET A 59 -16.01 6.53 7.07
C MET A 59 -15.00 7.68 7.03
N PHE A 60 -13.71 7.37 7.11
CA PHE A 60 -12.64 8.36 6.99
C PHE A 60 -12.61 9.01 5.61
N LEU A 61 -12.71 8.24 4.53
CA LEU A 61 -12.74 8.77 3.16
C LEU A 61 -13.96 9.67 2.91
N LEU A 62 -15.11 9.33 3.51
CA LEU A 62 -16.33 10.14 3.45
C LEU A 62 -16.17 11.47 4.21
N SER A 63 -15.45 11.49 5.34
CA SER A 63 -15.24 12.73 6.11
C SER A 63 -14.24 13.69 5.46
N ILE A 64 -13.15 13.20 4.87
CA ILE A 64 -12.13 14.04 4.19
C ILE A 64 -12.78 14.95 3.14
N SER A 65 -13.73 14.41 2.37
CA SER A 65 -14.42 15.18 1.33
C SER A 65 -15.32 16.29 1.88
N HIS A 66 -15.81 16.16 3.11
CA HIS A 66 -16.61 17.20 3.77
C HIS A 66 -15.73 18.26 4.44
N ASP A 67 -14.54 17.85 4.92
CA ASP A 67 -13.64 18.71 5.70
C ASP A 67 -12.67 19.54 4.83
N GLY A 68 -12.80 19.50 3.49
CA GLY A 68 -11.98 20.28 2.56
C GLY A 68 -10.50 19.86 2.49
N MET A 69 -10.13 18.71 3.07
CA MET A 69 -8.73 18.26 3.09
C MET A 69 -8.16 17.97 1.69
N ILE A 70 -9.02 17.62 0.73
CA ILE A 70 -8.63 17.36 -0.66
C ILE A 70 -8.08 18.62 -1.33
N ASP A 71 -8.61 19.80 -0.98
CA ASP A 71 -8.20 21.08 -1.57
C ASP A 71 -6.75 21.47 -1.22
N LEU A 72 -6.16 20.82 -0.21
CA LEU A 72 -4.77 21.03 0.21
C LEU A 72 -3.77 20.13 -0.52
N ALA A 73 -4.23 19.17 -1.34
CA ALA A 73 -3.36 18.25 -2.06
C ALA A 73 -2.60 18.96 -3.21
N PRO A 74 -1.42 18.45 -3.63
CA PRO A 74 -0.69 19.01 -4.78
C PRO A 74 -1.48 18.98 -6.09
N ASP A 75 -2.31 17.94 -6.28
CA ASP A 75 -3.30 17.83 -7.37
C ASP A 75 -4.66 17.47 -6.76
N PRO A 76 -5.45 18.48 -6.33
CA PRO A 76 -6.75 18.24 -5.68
C PRO A 76 -7.75 17.48 -6.57
N LEU A 77 -7.64 17.65 -7.90
CA LEU A 77 -8.56 17.05 -8.85
C LEU A 77 -8.33 15.54 -8.96
N LEU A 78 -7.07 15.14 -9.12
CA LEU A 78 -6.70 13.73 -9.13
C LEU A 78 -6.92 13.09 -7.75
N GLU A 79 -6.61 13.81 -6.67
CA GLU A 79 -6.82 13.31 -5.31
C GLU A 79 -8.30 13.08 -5.00
N ASN A 80 -9.19 13.94 -5.49
CA ASN A 80 -10.63 13.70 -5.37
C ASN A 80 -11.07 12.41 -6.09
N LEU A 81 -10.57 12.19 -7.31
CA LEU A 81 -10.88 10.96 -8.05
C LEU A 81 -10.27 9.72 -7.37
N ASN A 82 -9.07 9.82 -6.80
CA ASN A 82 -8.44 8.77 -6.01
C ASN A 82 -9.27 8.44 -4.75
N ASN A 83 -9.82 9.45 -4.07
CA ASN A 83 -10.71 9.25 -2.92
C ASN A 83 -11.97 8.47 -3.32
N LEU A 84 -12.64 8.88 -4.41
CA LEU A 84 -13.83 8.19 -4.95
C LEU A 84 -13.52 6.76 -5.38
N HIS A 85 -12.33 6.53 -5.96
CA HIS A 85 -11.83 5.20 -6.30
C HIS A 85 -11.61 4.34 -5.04
N ALA A 86 -10.95 4.89 -4.01
CA ALA A 86 -10.70 4.17 -2.76
C ALA A 86 -12.00 3.75 -2.07
N ARG A 87 -13.02 4.63 -2.06
CA ARG A 87 -14.37 4.29 -1.61
C ARG A 87 -14.98 3.18 -2.46
N HIS A 88 -14.92 3.30 -3.79
CA HIS A 88 -15.42 2.28 -4.72
C HIS A 88 -14.79 0.91 -4.45
N LYS A 89 -13.47 0.84 -4.28
CA LYS A 89 -12.73 -0.38 -3.96
C LYS A 89 -13.25 -1.02 -2.68
N ILE A 90 -13.42 -0.25 -1.60
CA ILE A 90 -13.94 -0.76 -0.32
C ILE A 90 -15.38 -1.30 -0.46
N PHE A 91 -16.26 -0.61 -1.20
CA PHE A 91 -17.61 -1.10 -1.45
C PHE A 91 -17.61 -2.44 -2.18
N ARG A 92 -16.79 -2.57 -3.22
CA ARG A 92 -16.63 -3.81 -4.00
C ARG A 92 -16.10 -4.96 -3.14
N GLU A 93 -15.07 -4.70 -2.36
CA GLU A 93 -14.45 -5.65 -1.45
C GLU A 93 -15.39 -6.15 -0.35
N LEU A 94 -16.25 -5.27 0.17
CA LEU A 94 -17.30 -5.64 1.12
C LEU A 94 -18.51 -6.31 0.46
N GLY A 95 -18.52 -6.45 -0.87
CA GLY A 95 -19.66 -6.98 -1.63
C GLY A 95 -20.93 -6.14 -1.44
N ARG A 96 -20.78 -4.83 -1.24
CA ARG A 96 -21.90 -3.91 -0.98
C ARG A 96 -22.25 -3.10 -2.23
N GLU A 97 -23.45 -3.35 -2.74
CA GLU A 97 -24.10 -2.53 -3.74
C GLU A 97 -25.41 -1.99 -3.17
N ASP A 98 -25.37 -0.76 -2.66
CA ASP A 98 -26.50 -0.07 -2.03
C ASP A 98 -26.58 1.39 -2.51
N SER A 99 -27.53 2.16 -1.98
CA SER A 99 -27.75 3.56 -2.38
C SER A 99 -26.56 4.46 -2.06
N VAL A 100 -25.76 4.15 -1.04
CA VAL A 100 -24.55 4.92 -0.70
C VAL A 100 -23.46 4.65 -1.73
N TYR A 101 -23.30 3.39 -2.15
CA TYR A 101 -22.41 3.06 -3.26
C TYR A 101 -22.86 3.73 -4.56
N ALA A 102 -24.17 3.73 -4.86
CA ALA A 102 -24.72 4.43 -6.02
C ALA A 102 -24.40 5.93 -6.00
N LEU A 103 -24.48 6.57 -4.82
CA LEU A 103 -24.09 7.96 -4.62
C LEU A 103 -22.60 8.19 -4.86
N ASN A 104 -21.72 7.29 -4.39
CA ASN A 104 -20.27 7.40 -4.65
C ASN A 104 -19.93 7.38 -6.15
N ILE A 105 -20.58 6.50 -6.93
CA ILE A 105 -20.35 6.45 -8.38
C ILE A 105 -21.03 7.62 -9.11
N SER A 106 -22.14 8.12 -8.55
CA SER A 106 -22.80 9.36 -8.99
C SER A 106 -21.86 10.55 -8.87
N GLU A 107 -21.20 10.72 -7.71
CA GLU A 107 -20.19 11.75 -7.47
C GLU A 107 -19.05 11.65 -8.49
N ALA A 108 -18.54 10.45 -8.79
CA ALA A 108 -17.51 10.25 -9.82
C ALA A 108 -17.99 10.65 -11.23
N ALA A 109 -19.23 10.30 -11.59
CA ALA A 109 -19.82 10.69 -12.87
C ALA A 109 -19.92 12.22 -13.00
N GLU A 110 -20.55 12.87 -12.02
CA GLU A 110 -20.79 14.31 -12.04
C GLU A 110 -19.46 15.09 -11.97
N PHE A 111 -18.50 14.62 -11.16
CA PHE A 111 -17.15 15.20 -11.09
C PHE A 111 -16.42 15.13 -12.43
N CYS A 112 -16.31 13.95 -13.05
CA CYS A 112 -15.67 13.82 -14.36
C CYS A 112 -16.32 14.73 -15.42
N ILE A 113 -17.66 14.82 -15.44
CA ILE A 113 -18.37 15.71 -16.36
C ILE A 113 -18.06 17.18 -16.07
N ALA A 114 -18.03 17.59 -14.80
CA ALA A 114 -17.68 18.95 -14.41
C ALA A 114 -16.26 19.34 -14.82
N MET A 115 -15.33 18.37 -14.84
CA MET A 115 -13.95 18.51 -15.31
C MET A 115 -13.79 18.46 -16.84
N GLY A 116 -14.89 18.27 -17.57
CA GLY A 116 -14.90 18.15 -19.04
C GLY A 116 -14.56 16.76 -19.57
N ASP A 117 -14.42 15.76 -18.72
CA ASP A 117 -14.11 14.37 -19.10
C ASP A 117 -15.39 13.59 -19.44
N LEU A 118 -15.95 13.86 -20.62
CA LEU A 118 -17.20 13.24 -21.05
C LEU A 118 -17.06 11.73 -21.27
N ALA A 119 -15.87 11.24 -21.63
CA ALA A 119 -15.61 9.81 -21.82
C ALA A 119 -15.76 9.02 -20.52
N ARG A 120 -15.12 9.46 -19.42
CA ARG A 120 -15.30 8.81 -18.11
C ARG A 120 -16.67 9.10 -17.52
N GLY A 121 -17.14 10.33 -17.65
CA GLY A 121 -18.45 10.78 -17.18
C GLY A 121 -19.58 9.87 -17.66
N ARG A 122 -19.62 9.52 -18.95
CA ARG A 122 -20.63 8.58 -19.48
C ARG A 122 -20.50 7.17 -18.90
N VAL A 123 -19.28 6.66 -18.73
CA VAL A 123 -19.05 5.28 -18.24
C VAL A 123 -19.52 5.17 -16.80
N PHE A 124 -19.19 6.16 -15.96
CA PHE A 124 -19.73 6.22 -14.61
C PHE A 124 -21.24 6.38 -14.61
N ALA A 125 -21.82 7.27 -15.42
CA ALA A 125 -23.27 7.44 -15.51
C ALA A 125 -23.99 6.15 -15.93
N GLN A 126 -23.42 5.37 -16.86
CA GLN A 126 -23.94 4.04 -17.22
C GLN A 126 -23.93 3.08 -16.03
N ARG A 127 -22.82 3.04 -15.26
CA ARG A 127 -22.74 2.22 -14.04
C ARG A 127 -23.78 2.64 -13.01
N VAL A 128 -23.97 3.95 -12.81
CA VAL A 128 -24.96 4.50 -11.86
C VAL A 128 -26.38 4.12 -12.28
N ALA A 129 -26.74 4.29 -13.55
CA ALA A 129 -28.05 3.92 -14.06
C ALA A 129 -28.35 2.44 -13.81
N ALA A 130 -27.38 1.56 -14.07
CA ALA A 130 -27.51 0.13 -13.84
C ALA A 130 -27.69 -0.21 -12.35
N ILE A 131 -26.98 0.48 -11.44
CA ILE A 131 -27.12 0.29 -9.99
C ILE A 131 -28.52 0.73 -9.53
N TYR A 132 -28.95 1.96 -9.85
CA TYR A 132 -30.28 2.43 -9.45
C TYR A 132 -31.41 1.61 -10.05
N GLN A 133 -31.26 1.12 -11.29
CA GLN A 133 -32.23 0.23 -11.90
C GLN A 133 -32.39 -1.07 -11.08
N ARG A 134 -31.28 -1.67 -10.63
CA ARG A 134 -31.32 -2.88 -9.78
C ARG A 134 -31.89 -2.61 -8.39
N LEU A 135 -31.60 -1.45 -7.80
CA LEU A 135 -32.02 -1.12 -6.45
C LEU A 135 -33.46 -0.59 -6.36
N MET A 136 -33.91 0.15 -7.37
CA MET A 136 -35.13 0.97 -7.29
C MET A 136 -36.00 0.89 -8.56
N GLY A 137 -35.59 0.13 -9.58
CA GLY A 137 -36.33 -0.05 -10.82
C GLY A 137 -36.02 1.00 -11.91
N SER A 138 -36.52 0.73 -13.12
CA SER A 138 -36.36 1.60 -14.29
C SER A 138 -37.11 2.92 -14.19
N ASP A 139 -38.21 2.94 -13.43
CA ASP A 139 -39.05 4.13 -13.28
C ASP A 139 -38.49 5.15 -12.29
N ASN A 140 -37.49 4.77 -11.51
CA ASN A 140 -36.84 5.65 -10.57
C ASN A 140 -36.24 6.90 -11.26
N PRO A 141 -36.45 8.12 -10.72
CA PRO A 141 -35.92 9.34 -11.30
C PRO A 141 -34.39 9.35 -11.49
N GLN A 142 -33.63 8.73 -10.58
CA GLN A 142 -32.17 8.65 -10.70
C GLN A 142 -31.78 7.70 -11.83
N THR A 143 -32.45 6.56 -11.98
CA THR A 143 -32.23 5.66 -13.13
C THR A 143 -32.43 6.41 -14.45
N LYS A 144 -33.52 7.17 -14.58
CA LYS A 144 -33.81 7.98 -15.78
C LYS A 144 -32.76 9.08 -16.00
N LYS A 145 -32.42 9.84 -14.96
CA LYS A 145 -31.38 10.88 -15.00
C LYS A 145 -30.06 10.33 -15.54
N TYR A 146 -29.55 9.26 -14.94
CA TYR A 146 -28.25 8.70 -15.31
C TYR A 146 -28.28 7.94 -16.64
N THR A 147 -29.44 7.42 -17.06
CA THR A 147 -29.62 6.91 -18.42
C THR A 147 -29.46 8.03 -19.44
N ILE A 148 -30.01 9.22 -19.19
CA ILE A 148 -29.82 10.38 -20.07
C ILE A 148 -28.34 10.83 -20.07
N LEU A 149 -27.73 10.97 -18.89
CA LEU A 149 -26.32 11.38 -18.77
C LEU A 149 -25.33 10.39 -19.38
N ALA A 150 -25.66 9.09 -19.38
CA ALA A 150 -24.88 8.07 -20.06
C ALA A 150 -24.82 8.27 -21.59
N HIS A 151 -25.90 8.78 -22.18
CA HIS A 151 -25.97 9.07 -23.61
C HIS A 151 -25.40 10.45 -23.93
N SER A 152 -25.78 11.45 -23.14
CA SER A 152 -25.48 12.86 -23.39
C SER A 152 -24.95 13.53 -22.10
N PRO A 153 -23.72 13.22 -21.66
CA PRO A 153 -23.17 13.74 -20.40
C PRO A 153 -23.07 15.27 -20.37
N ALA A 154 -22.93 15.92 -21.54
CA ALA A 154 -22.88 17.37 -21.68
C ALA A 154 -24.18 18.10 -21.29
N THR A 155 -25.30 17.38 -21.08
CA THR A 155 -26.55 17.99 -20.58
C THR A 155 -26.53 18.23 -19.08
N HIS A 156 -25.50 17.75 -18.36
CA HIS A 156 -25.35 18.01 -16.93
C HIS A 156 -25.09 19.50 -16.69
N GLY A 157 -25.80 20.10 -15.73
CA GLY A 157 -25.69 21.54 -15.45
C GLY A 157 -24.30 22.00 -15.01
N GLY A 158 -23.46 21.09 -14.50
CA GLY A 158 -22.07 21.37 -14.13
C GLY A 158 -21.05 21.19 -15.26
N TYR A 159 -21.46 20.76 -16.45
CA TYR A 159 -20.52 20.61 -17.57
C TYR A 159 -19.91 21.96 -17.95
N GLY A 160 -18.58 22.00 -18.11
CA GLY A 160 -17.84 23.21 -18.50
C GLY A 160 -17.40 24.10 -17.33
N ILE A 161 -17.63 23.68 -16.06
CA ILE A 161 -17.05 24.35 -14.89
C ILE A 161 -15.53 24.38 -14.97
N CYS A 162 -14.93 23.25 -15.35
CA CYS A 162 -13.51 23.13 -15.64
C CYS A 162 -13.30 22.35 -16.94
N SER A 163 -12.13 22.51 -17.58
CA SER A 163 -11.81 21.80 -18.82
C SER A 163 -10.45 21.12 -18.83
N ASP A 164 -9.86 20.92 -17.65
CA ASP A 164 -8.54 20.31 -17.47
C ASP A 164 -8.49 18.86 -17.97
N TRP A 165 -9.62 18.14 -17.97
CA TRP A 165 -9.70 16.73 -18.39
C TRP A 165 -10.53 16.53 -19.66
N ARG A 166 -10.53 17.52 -20.56
CA ARG A 166 -11.38 17.52 -21.76
C ARG A 166 -11.24 16.23 -22.59
N THR A 167 -12.33 15.48 -22.70
CA THR A 167 -12.49 14.33 -23.59
C THR A 167 -13.86 14.35 -24.24
N ALA A 168 -13.99 13.74 -25.41
CA ALA A 168 -15.28 13.49 -26.06
C ALA A 168 -15.85 12.13 -25.63
N VAL A 169 -17.16 11.97 -25.76
CA VAL A 169 -17.88 10.70 -25.54
C VAL A 169 -17.28 9.54 -26.36
N THR A 170 -16.72 9.85 -27.53
CA THR A 170 -16.07 8.89 -28.45
C THR A 170 -14.69 8.42 -27.99
N ASP A 171 -14.08 9.10 -27.01
CA ASP A 171 -12.73 8.80 -26.54
C ASP A 171 -12.70 7.66 -25.50
N VAL A 172 -13.83 6.99 -25.29
CA VAL A 172 -13.89 5.76 -24.48
C VAL A 172 -13.08 4.67 -25.18
N PRO A 173 -12.00 4.16 -24.57
CA PRO A 173 -11.11 3.23 -25.23
C PRO A 173 -11.82 1.91 -25.53
N GLN A 174 -11.52 1.35 -26.70
CA GLN A 174 -12.05 0.06 -27.14
C GLN A 174 -10.96 -1.01 -27.05
N GLY A 175 -11.36 -2.25 -26.73
CA GLY A 175 -10.45 -3.40 -26.74
C GLY A 175 -9.45 -3.47 -25.57
N LEU A 176 -9.59 -2.64 -24.53
CA LEU A 176 -8.82 -2.80 -23.29
C LEU A 176 -9.31 -3.99 -22.47
N GLY A 177 -8.38 -4.70 -21.83
CA GLY A 177 -8.71 -5.68 -20.80
C GLY A 177 -9.34 -5.00 -19.57
N PRO A 178 -9.99 -5.77 -18.67
CA PRO A 178 -10.70 -5.22 -17.51
C PRO A 178 -9.82 -4.32 -16.62
N ASP A 179 -8.58 -4.73 -16.34
CA ASP A 179 -7.67 -4.00 -15.46
C ASP A 179 -7.17 -2.70 -16.12
N ASP A 180 -6.83 -2.73 -17.40
CA ASP A 180 -6.40 -1.54 -18.15
C ASP A 180 -7.55 -0.54 -18.33
N PHE A 181 -8.76 -1.06 -18.51
CA PHE A 181 -9.95 -0.22 -18.58
C PHE A 181 -10.25 0.44 -17.24
N ASP A 182 -10.10 -0.29 -16.12
CA ASP A 182 -10.31 0.27 -14.78
C ASP A 182 -9.22 1.30 -14.41
N ASN A 183 -7.94 1.01 -14.76
CA ASN A 183 -6.84 1.96 -14.64
C ASN A 183 -7.11 3.23 -15.45
N TRP A 184 -7.59 3.11 -16.68
CA TRP A 184 -8.03 4.26 -17.47
C TRP A 184 -9.17 4.99 -16.77
N LEU A 185 -10.23 4.29 -16.35
CA LEU A 185 -11.42 4.89 -15.76
C LEU A 185 -11.11 5.73 -14.52
N TRP A 186 -10.18 5.26 -13.67
CA TRP A 186 -9.76 5.97 -12.46
C TRP A 186 -8.48 6.79 -12.61
N LYS A 187 -8.03 7.04 -13.85
CA LYS A 187 -6.80 7.82 -14.18
C LYS A 187 -5.56 7.36 -13.40
N ARG A 188 -5.42 6.04 -13.16
CA ARG A 188 -4.28 5.49 -12.43
C ARG A 188 -3.00 5.63 -13.24
N ALA A 189 -1.89 5.89 -12.54
CA ALA A 189 -0.57 5.89 -13.15
C ALA A 189 -0.25 4.50 -13.73
N LYS A 190 0.56 4.48 -14.79
CA LYS A 190 1.06 3.22 -15.35
C LYS A 190 1.91 2.48 -14.31
N PRO A 191 2.03 1.15 -14.39
CA PRO A 191 2.87 0.37 -13.50
C PRO A 191 4.29 0.94 -13.43
N ILE A 192 4.75 1.25 -12.22
CA ILE A 192 6.09 1.76 -11.97
C ILE A 192 7.04 0.56 -11.87
N ILE A 193 8.07 0.54 -12.70
CA ILE A 193 9.19 -0.41 -12.54
C ILE A 193 10.15 0.22 -11.54
N VAL A 194 10.28 -0.41 -10.37
CA VAL A 194 11.14 0.05 -9.29
C VAL A 194 12.54 -0.55 -9.41
N VAL A 195 12.62 -1.81 -9.83
CA VAL A 195 13.89 -2.51 -10.08
C VAL A 195 14.01 -2.82 -11.58
N PRO A 196 14.99 -2.24 -12.30
CA PRO A 196 15.17 -2.50 -13.73
C PRO A 196 15.35 -3.99 -14.03
N PHE A 197 14.63 -4.50 -15.03
CA PHE A 197 14.77 -5.87 -15.51
C PHE A 197 16.22 -6.16 -15.91
N GLY A 198 16.80 -7.25 -15.38
CA GLY A 198 18.18 -7.68 -15.68
C GLY A 198 19.25 -7.15 -14.71
N ALA A 199 18.90 -6.32 -13.73
CA ALA A 199 19.78 -6.08 -12.58
C ALA A 199 19.90 -7.38 -11.77
N THR A 200 20.90 -8.20 -12.10
CA THR A 200 21.19 -9.44 -11.37
C THR A 200 21.79 -9.08 -10.01
N ILE A 201 20.94 -8.63 -9.09
CA ILE A 201 21.32 -8.41 -7.70
C ILE A 201 21.44 -9.81 -7.10
N GLY A 202 22.67 -10.21 -6.74
CA GLY A 202 22.92 -11.49 -6.08
C GLY A 202 22.06 -11.58 -4.82
N ARG A 203 20.98 -12.35 -4.91
CA ARG A 203 19.92 -12.36 -3.91
C ARG A 203 20.39 -13.17 -2.70
N ARG A 204 20.44 -12.54 -1.52
CA ARG A 204 20.56 -13.28 -0.27
C ARG A 204 19.22 -13.92 0.08
N ASP A 205 19.29 -15.14 0.62
CA ASP A 205 18.13 -15.91 1.11
C ASP A 205 17.28 -15.16 2.15
N PHE A 206 17.80 -14.09 2.75
CA PHE A 206 17.09 -13.30 3.76
C PHE A 206 16.01 -12.38 3.18
N PHE A 207 16.25 -11.75 2.02
CA PHE A 207 15.25 -10.86 1.41
C PHE A 207 14.26 -11.65 0.57
N SER A 208 13.00 -11.61 0.99
CA SER A 208 11.92 -12.38 0.38
C SER A 208 10.90 -11.45 -0.28
N PRO A 209 10.67 -11.56 -1.60
CA PRO A 209 9.56 -10.90 -2.28
C PRO A 209 8.25 -11.49 -1.76
N PHE A 210 7.13 -10.84 -2.08
CA PHE A 210 5.83 -11.22 -1.53
C PHE A 210 5.45 -12.68 -1.86
N SER A 211 5.77 -13.12 -3.08
CA SER A 211 5.50 -14.49 -3.58
C SER A 211 6.20 -15.61 -2.81
N GLU A 212 7.27 -15.30 -2.07
CA GLU A 212 8.05 -16.26 -1.30
C GLU A 212 7.87 -16.11 0.22
N LEU A 213 7.01 -15.20 0.66
CA LEU A 213 6.70 -15.07 2.07
C LEU A 213 5.90 -16.31 2.53
N PRO A 214 6.17 -16.81 3.75
CA PRO A 214 5.36 -17.89 4.29
C PRO A 214 3.94 -17.41 4.58
N HIS A 215 2.97 -18.31 4.41
CA HIS A 215 1.62 -18.07 4.85
C HIS A 215 1.55 -18.03 6.37
N LYS A 216 0.57 -17.30 6.92
CA LYS A 216 0.31 -17.23 8.37
C LYS A 216 0.33 -18.60 9.07
N ASN A 217 -0.25 -19.63 8.44
CA ASN A 217 -0.37 -20.96 9.03
C ASN A 217 0.95 -21.76 9.01
N ASP A 218 1.96 -21.28 8.28
CA ASP A 218 3.28 -21.92 8.16
C ASP A 218 4.34 -21.32 9.10
N VAL A 219 3.98 -20.31 9.90
CA VAL A 219 4.86 -19.65 10.87
C VAL A 219 4.56 -20.14 12.28
N ARG A 220 5.60 -20.64 12.96
CA ARG A 220 5.55 -21.12 14.34
C ARG A 220 5.53 -19.93 15.32
N GLY A 221 5.14 -20.18 16.57
CA GLY A 221 5.02 -19.15 17.61
C GLY A 221 6.33 -18.41 17.96
N ASP A 222 7.48 -18.93 17.53
CA ASP A 222 8.81 -18.31 17.65
C ASP A 222 9.18 -17.40 16.45
N GLY A 223 8.28 -17.26 15.47
CA GLY A 223 8.53 -16.48 14.25
C GLY A 223 9.31 -17.21 13.16
N SER A 224 9.60 -18.50 13.34
CA SER A 224 10.27 -19.34 12.32
C SER A 224 9.28 -20.01 11.36
N SER A 225 9.73 -20.32 10.15
CA SER A 225 9.01 -21.17 9.19
C SER A 225 9.73 -22.50 9.01
N LYS A 226 9.05 -23.49 8.41
CA LYS A 226 9.53 -24.88 8.21
C LYS A 226 10.97 -24.98 7.67
N ASN A 227 11.44 -23.99 6.91
CA ASN A 227 12.76 -24.00 6.25
C ASN A 227 13.66 -22.76 6.51
N ARG A 228 13.23 -21.74 7.28
CA ARG A 228 14.00 -20.49 7.53
C ARG A 228 13.71 -19.93 8.93
N ARG A 229 14.75 -19.47 9.65
CA ARG A 229 14.62 -18.86 10.98
C ARG A 229 14.02 -17.46 10.93
N HIS A 230 14.57 -16.55 10.12
CA HIS A 230 14.07 -15.19 9.93
C HIS A 230 14.23 -14.71 8.48
N TRP A 231 13.38 -13.78 8.05
CA TRP A 231 13.41 -13.17 6.72
C TRP A 231 12.96 -11.70 6.79
N CYS A 232 13.22 -10.93 5.74
CA CYS A 232 12.76 -9.56 5.61
C CYS A 232 12.13 -9.33 4.25
N TYR A 233 10.94 -8.74 4.26
CA TYR A 233 10.32 -8.20 3.06
C TYR A 233 10.81 -6.77 2.85
N LEU A 234 11.21 -6.45 1.63
CA LEU A 234 11.50 -5.08 1.20
C LEU A 234 10.53 -4.67 0.09
N GLY A 235 9.92 -3.50 0.23
CA GLY A 235 9.05 -2.93 -0.80
C GLY A 235 9.18 -1.41 -0.87
N GLU A 236 9.16 -0.84 -2.06
CA GLU A 236 9.12 0.60 -2.23
C GLU A 236 7.68 1.12 -2.14
N ILE A 237 7.48 2.18 -1.35
CA ILE A 237 6.18 2.83 -1.19
C ILE A 237 5.85 3.62 -2.46
N THR A 238 4.70 3.33 -3.04
CA THR A 238 4.23 3.99 -4.26
C THR A 238 3.75 5.41 -4.00
N LYS A 239 3.88 6.29 -5.00
CA LYS A 239 3.39 7.68 -4.95
C LYS A 239 1.88 7.81 -4.90
N ASP A 240 1.16 6.78 -5.37
CA ASP A 240 -0.30 6.77 -5.42
C ASP A 240 -0.94 6.29 -4.10
N SER A 241 -0.14 6.02 -3.06
CA SER A 241 -0.66 5.59 -1.78
C SER A 241 -1.37 6.76 -1.08
N GLY A 242 -2.70 6.79 -1.18
CA GLY A 242 -3.52 7.78 -0.48
C GLY A 242 -3.46 7.61 1.04
N PHE A 243 -3.55 8.72 1.77
CA PHE A 243 -3.62 8.70 3.23
C PHE A 243 -5.07 8.37 3.67
N VAL A 244 -5.31 7.12 4.06
CA VAL A 244 -6.61 6.64 4.58
C VAL A 244 -6.39 5.98 5.93
N LEU A 245 -7.25 6.22 6.93
CA LEU A 245 -7.14 5.54 8.23
C LEU A 245 -8.31 4.57 8.48
N PRO A 246 -8.05 3.34 8.97
CA PRO A 246 -6.74 2.69 9.18
C PRO A 246 -5.85 2.56 7.93
N LEU A 247 -4.54 2.73 8.09
CA LEU A 247 -3.60 2.89 6.97
C LEU A 247 -3.45 1.64 6.12
N SER A 248 -3.52 1.83 4.79
CA SER A 248 -3.12 0.84 3.80
C SER A 248 -2.20 1.51 2.80
N ILE A 249 -1.05 0.89 2.55
CA ILE A 249 -0.01 1.46 1.67
C ILE A 249 0.20 0.49 0.51
N GLU A 250 0.23 1.01 -0.70
CA GLU A 250 0.58 0.24 -1.89
C GLU A 250 2.12 0.23 -2.03
N ILE A 251 2.68 -0.97 -2.10
CA ILE A 251 4.12 -1.23 -2.13
C ILE A 251 4.49 -2.11 -3.32
N ILE A 252 5.70 -1.92 -3.86
CA ILE A 252 6.24 -2.71 -4.96
C ILE A 252 7.52 -3.40 -4.48
N ASP A 253 7.56 -4.73 -4.57
CA ASP A 253 8.72 -5.51 -4.15
C ASP A 253 9.83 -5.57 -5.20
N MET A 254 10.88 -6.32 -4.88
CA MET A 254 12.05 -6.51 -5.74
C MET A 254 11.76 -7.26 -7.05
N ASP A 255 10.64 -7.99 -7.14
CA ASP A 255 10.18 -8.66 -8.36
C ASP A 255 9.24 -7.74 -9.17
N ASN A 256 9.15 -6.46 -8.79
CA ASN A 256 8.19 -5.48 -9.29
C ASN A 256 6.72 -5.91 -9.10
N LYS A 257 6.44 -6.78 -8.13
CA LYS A 257 5.08 -7.19 -7.80
C LYS A 257 4.48 -6.17 -6.84
N LYS A 258 3.31 -5.65 -7.23
CA LYS A 258 2.51 -4.76 -6.39
C LYS A 258 1.79 -5.55 -5.31
N THR A 259 1.77 -5.04 -4.09
CA THR A 259 1.12 -5.65 -2.92
C THR A 259 0.62 -4.55 -1.99
N GLU A 260 -0.34 -4.86 -1.12
CA GLU A 260 -0.80 -3.94 -0.08
C GLU A 260 -0.22 -4.29 1.30
N LEU A 261 0.08 -3.25 2.07
CA LEU A 261 0.46 -3.34 3.47
C LEU A 261 -0.65 -2.71 4.33
N HIS A 262 -1.30 -3.53 5.16
CA HIS A 262 -2.39 -3.09 6.03
C HIS A 262 -1.95 -2.99 7.50
N PHE A 263 -2.11 -1.82 8.12
CA PHE A 263 -1.71 -1.51 9.50
C PHE A 263 -2.78 -1.85 10.55
N TYR A 264 -2.68 -3.01 11.17
CA TYR A 264 -3.50 -3.50 12.29
C TYR A 264 -2.86 -3.21 13.66
N THR A 265 -2.02 -2.19 13.73
CA THR A 265 -1.39 -1.73 14.97
C THR A 265 -2.39 -0.92 15.80
N GLY A 266 -2.09 -0.70 17.08
CA GLY A 266 -2.94 0.11 17.96
C GLY A 266 -3.10 1.58 17.52
N GLU A 267 -2.15 2.09 16.72
CA GLU A 267 -2.20 3.45 16.16
C GLU A 267 -2.70 3.50 14.72
N VAL A 268 -3.11 2.36 14.16
CA VAL A 268 -3.73 2.23 12.84
C VAL A 268 -2.93 2.87 11.70
N GLY A 269 -1.61 2.95 11.84
CA GLY A 269 -0.68 3.53 10.87
C GLY A 269 -0.25 4.97 11.16
N ARG A 270 -0.75 5.60 12.23
CA ARG A 270 -0.29 6.93 12.67
C ARG A 270 1.13 6.94 13.20
N GLU A 271 1.71 5.78 13.48
CA GLU A 271 3.12 5.63 13.85
C GLU A 271 4.10 6.00 12.72
N LEU A 272 3.61 6.11 11.48
CA LEU A 272 4.39 6.58 10.34
C LEU A 272 4.29 8.11 10.25
N ASP A 273 5.02 8.80 11.13
CA ASP A 273 5.16 10.26 11.05
C ASP A 273 5.63 10.68 9.64
N HIS A 274 5.03 11.74 9.09
CA HIS A 274 5.36 12.28 7.76
C HIS A 274 5.18 11.28 6.61
N PHE A 275 4.09 10.49 6.61
CA PHE A 275 3.76 9.58 5.52
C PHE A 275 3.77 10.25 4.12
N ASP A 276 3.37 11.50 4.04
CA ASP A 276 3.45 12.38 2.87
C ASP A 276 4.86 12.48 2.24
N GLN A 277 5.92 12.22 3.01
CA GLN A 277 7.32 12.22 2.56
C GLN A 277 7.86 10.80 2.30
N CYS A 278 7.06 9.76 2.55
CA CYS A 278 7.46 8.37 2.38
C CYS A 278 7.42 7.83 0.94
N PRO A 279 6.68 8.38 -0.04
CA PRO A 279 6.73 7.86 -1.41
C PRO A 279 8.15 7.78 -1.99
N GLY A 280 8.49 6.65 -2.61
CA GLY A 280 9.84 6.34 -3.09
C GLY A 280 10.83 5.89 -1.99
N SER A 281 10.36 5.80 -0.75
CA SER A 281 11.11 5.18 0.36
C SER A 281 10.83 3.67 0.41
N THR A 282 11.76 2.92 0.99
CA THR A 282 11.64 1.46 1.13
C THR A 282 11.13 1.10 2.52
N VAL A 283 10.06 0.34 2.58
CA VAL A 283 9.62 -0.34 3.81
C VAL A 283 10.38 -1.67 3.95
N ALA A 284 10.93 -1.91 5.15
CA ALA A 284 11.49 -3.18 5.55
C ALA A 284 10.61 -3.80 6.64
N ILE A 285 10.17 -5.04 6.43
CA ILE A 285 9.28 -5.75 7.34
C ILE A 285 9.90 -7.09 7.71
N LEU A 286 10.32 -7.21 8.96
CA LEU A 286 10.90 -8.43 9.50
C LEU A 286 9.81 -9.48 9.70
N ASN A 287 10.09 -10.72 9.31
CA ASN A 287 9.22 -11.88 9.40
C ASN A 287 7.79 -11.63 8.85
N ALA A 288 7.71 -10.86 7.75
CA ALA A 288 6.45 -10.58 7.07
C ALA A 288 5.77 -11.88 6.59
N THR A 289 4.46 -11.95 6.65
CA THR A 289 3.71 -13.13 6.20
C THR A 289 2.73 -12.75 5.12
N GLN A 290 2.46 -13.71 4.22
CA GLN A 290 1.33 -13.61 3.32
C GLN A 290 0.05 -13.90 4.13
N TYR A 291 -0.83 -12.90 4.18
CA TYR A 291 -2.12 -13.00 4.83
C TYR A 291 -3.24 -13.05 3.79
N GLU A 292 -4.08 -14.08 3.90
CA GLU A 292 -5.28 -14.26 3.08
C GLU A 292 -6.45 -13.52 3.71
N PHE A 293 -6.91 -12.46 3.05
CA PHE A 293 -8.00 -11.60 3.52
C PHE A 293 -9.35 -12.06 2.98
N GLN A 294 -10.42 -11.90 3.76
CA GLN A 294 -11.77 -12.31 3.36
C GLN A 294 -12.43 -11.30 2.39
N PHE A 295 -12.03 -10.03 2.49
CA PHE A 295 -12.58 -8.89 1.77
C PHE A 295 -11.48 -8.21 0.94
N GLY A 296 -10.58 -8.98 0.32
CA GLY A 296 -9.52 -8.39 -0.50
C GLY A 296 -8.54 -9.44 -1.01
N PRO A 297 -7.59 -9.03 -1.87
CA PRO A 297 -6.52 -9.91 -2.29
C PRO A 297 -5.55 -10.25 -1.13
N PRO A 298 -4.70 -11.26 -1.29
CA PRO A 298 -3.63 -11.54 -0.34
C PRO A 298 -2.69 -10.33 -0.19
N ALA A 299 -2.31 -10.02 1.04
CA ALA A 299 -1.51 -8.85 1.37
C ALA A 299 -0.71 -9.04 2.67
N ILE A 300 0.07 -8.03 3.08
CA ILE A 300 0.83 -8.07 4.34
C ILE A 300 0.01 -7.44 5.47
N ARG A 301 -0.24 -8.21 6.54
CA ARG A 301 -0.93 -7.74 7.75
C ARG A 301 0.08 -7.33 8.83
N HIS A 302 0.24 -6.03 9.06
CA HIS A 302 1.19 -5.51 10.04
C HIS A 302 0.54 -5.24 11.40
N LYS A 303 1.03 -5.87 12.47
CA LYS A 303 0.47 -5.76 13.84
C LYS A 303 1.44 -5.21 14.89
N ASP A 304 2.74 -5.42 14.73
CA ASP A 304 3.77 -4.97 15.68
C ASP A 304 4.66 -3.93 15.02
N LYS A 305 4.56 -2.69 15.49
CA LYS A 305 5.32 -1.53 14.98
C LYS A 305 6.83 -1.77 14.95
N ARG A 306 7.36 -2.58 15.86
CA ARG A 306 8.80 -2.87 15.91
C ARG A 306 9.27 -3.70 14.73
N MET A 307 8.37 -4.43 14.06
CA MET A 307 8.76 -5.31 12.95
C MET A 307 8.90 -4.55 11.62
N LEU A 308 8.61 -3.25 11.59
CA LEU A 308 8.65 -2.43 10.38
C LEU A 308 9.54 -1.21 10.57
N LYS A 309 10.34 -0.89 9.56
CA LYS A 309 11.05 0.38 9.46
C LYS A 309 11.00 0.91 8.04
N ILE A 310 10.83 2.21 7.88
CA ILE A 310 10.94 2.89 6.58
C ILE A 310 12.34 3.49 6.46
N PHE A 311 13.00 3.20 5.35
CA PHE A 311 14.27 3.81 4.97
C PHE A 311 14.02 4.81 3.85
N PRO A 312 14.47 6.08 3.97
CA PRO A 312 14.25 7.12 2.96
C PRO A 312 15.19 6.95 1.76
N LEU A 313 15.11 5.78 1.12
CA LEU A 313 15.86 5.39 -0.06
C LEU A 313 14.97 4.53 -0.96
N PRO A 314 15.11 4.66 -2.29
CA PRO A 314 14.51 3.73 -3.25
C PRO A 314 15.02 2.30 -3.04
N LEU A 315 14.17 1.31 -3.37
CA LEU A 315 14.46 -0.11 -3.15
C LEU A 315 15.68 -0.56 -3.94
N ALA A 316 15.78 -0.12 -5.19
CA ALA A 316 16.94 -0.42 -6.04
C ALA A 316 18.25 0.08 -5.42
N GLN A 317 18.22 1.22 -4.71
CA GLN A 317 19.40 1.77 -4.03
C GLN A 317 19.79 0.94 -2.80
N ILE A 318 18.82 0.47 -2.01
CA ILE A 318 19.09 -0.41 -0.86
C ILE A 318 19.70 -1.73 -1.33
N LEU A 319 19.15 -2.33 -2.38
CA LEU A 319 19.66 -3.59 -2.94
C LEU A 319 21.07 -3.43 -3.52
N ALA A 320 21.34 -2.34 -4.23
CA ALA A 320 22.69 -2.03 -4.72
C ALA A 320 23.68 -1.81 -3.57
N LEU A 321 23.24 -1.12 -2.51
CA LEU A 321 24.05 -0.88 -1.31
C LEU A 321 24.38 -2.16 -0.56
N GLU A 322 23.42 -3.07 -0.43
CA GLU A 322 23.66 -4.35 0.23
C GLU A 322 24.77 -5.13 -0.49
N HIS A 323 24.68 -5.24 -1.82
CA HIS A 323 25.67 -5.96 -2.61
C HIS A 323 27.06 -5.33 -2.48
N GLU A 324 27.14 -4.00 -2.53
CA GLU A 324 28.39 -3.26 -2.40
C GLU A 324 29.00 -3.42 -1.00
N VAL A 325 28.22 -3.16 0.05
CA VAL A 325 28.68 -3.27 1.45
C VAL A 325 29.15 -4.69 1.74
N CYS A 326 28.40 -5.71 1.34
CA CYS A 326 28.80 -7.10 1.57
C CYS A 326 30.09 -7.47 0.81
N SER A 327 30.26 -6.96 -0.41
CA SER A 327 31.45 -7.24 -1.23
C SER A 327 32.76 -6.66 -0.67
N PHE A 328 32.69 -5.51 0.00
CA PHE A 328 33.87 -4.79 0.50
C PHE A 328 34.08 -4.92 2.01
N SER A 329 33.01 -5.16 2.76
CA SER A 329 33.00 -5.02 4.22
C SER A 329 32.82 -6.32 4.97
N THR A 330 32.44 -7.41 4.31
CA THR A 330 32.46 -8.74 4.93
C THR A 330 33.91 -9.25 4.97
N PRO A 331 34.47 -9.54 6.16
CA PRO A 331 35.82 -10.08 6.26
C PRO A 331 35.91 -11.46 5.62
N LYS A 332 36.97 -11.67 4.83
CA LYS A 332 37.37 -12.99 4.33
C LYS A 332 38.32 -13.66 5.34
N ASN A 333 38.77 -14.89 5.04
CA ASN A 333 39.75 -15.62 5.85
C ASN A 333 40.89 -14.70 6.32
N ASN A 334 41.27 -14.79 7.60
CA ASN A 334 42.26 -13.92 8.27
C ASN A 334 41.90 -12.42 8.34
N ASP A 335 40.61 -12.07 8.40
CA ASP A 335 40.10 -10.68 8.51
C ASP A 335 40.60 -9.75 7.39
N LEU A 336 40.81 -10.33 6.20
CA LEU A 336 41.10 -9.55 4.99
C LEU A 336 39.83 -8.88 4.48
N ARG A 337 39.95 -7.60 4.14
CA ARG A 337 38.87 -6.76 3.61
C ARG A 337 39.33 -6.10 2.32
N ARG A 338 38.40 -5.86 1.41
CA ARG A 338 38.71 -5.22 0.12
C ARG A 338 38.63 -3.72 0.27
N CYS A 339 39.63 -3.01 -0.22
CA CYS A 339 39.58 -1.57 -0.31
C CYS A 339 38.47 -1.15 -1.27
N HIS A 340 37.56 -0.30 -0.83
CA HIS A 340 36.50 0.22 -1.69
C HIS A 340 37.07 1.06 -2.83
N GLY A 341 38.13 1.85 -2.59
CA GLY A 341 38.83 2.64 -3.62
C GLY A 341 39.51 1.81 -4.71
N CYS A 342 40.55 1.05 -4.38
CA CYS A 342 41.38 0.32 -5.35
C CYS A 342 40.99 -1.15 -5.56
N GLY A 343 40.18 -1.75 -4.68
CA GLY A 343 39.73 -3.15 -4.79
C GLY A 343 40.67 -4.18 -4.16
N THR A 344 41.90 -3.79 -3.80
CA THR A 344 42.92 -4.67 -3.19
C THR A 344 42.49 -5.16 -1.82
N ALA A 345 42.75 -6.44 -1.52
CA ALA A 345 42.50 -7.02 -0.21
C ALA A 345 43.69 -6.77 0.73
N ALA A 346 43.41 -6.31 1.95
CA ALA A 346 44.41 -6.12 3.00
C ALA A 346 43.81 -6.46 4.38
N ILE A 347 44.67 -6.66 5.37
CA ILE A 347 44.25 -6.96 6.75
C ILE A 347 43.60 -5.70 7.34
N SER A 348 42.46 -5.86 8.03
CA SER A 348 41.70 -4.75 8.62
C SER A 348 42.54 -3.77 9.44
N SER A 349 43.51 -4.27 10.22
CA SER A 349 44.40 -3.47 11.08
C SER A 349 45.31 -2.51 10.30
N SER A 350 45.57 -2.80 9.03
CA SER A 350 46.38 -1.97 8.13
C SER A 350 45.55 -0.97 7.30
N MET A 351 44.23 -0.99 7.47
CA MET A 351 43.29 -0.22 6.66
C MET A 351 42.57 0.85 7.48
N GLN A 352 42.15 1.91 6.80
CA GLN A 352 41.33 2.98 7.36
C GLN A 352 39.85 2.70 7.06
N ARG A 353 39.02 2.72 8.10
CA ARG A 353 37.56 2.60 7.98
C ARG A 353 36.93 3.98 7.89
N CYS A 354 35.84 4.11 7.15
CA CYS A 354 35.06 5.35 7.18
C CYS A 354 34.50 5.60 8.58
N THR A 355 34.88 6.72 9.19
CA THR A 355 34.47 7.11 10.54
C THR A 355 33.01 7.60 10.64
N LYS A 356 32.35 7.85 9.50
CA LYS A 356 30.96 8.32 9.48
C LYS A 356 29.95 7.17 9.42
N CYS A 357 30.08 6.31 8.41
CA CYS A 357 29.14 5.22 8.17
C CYS A 357 29.64 3.86 8.68
N TRP A 358 30.93 3.74 9.03
CA TRP A 358 31.51 2.49 9.51
C TRP A 358 31.33 1.29 8.57
N SER A 359 30.98 1.53 7.30
CA SER A 359 30.69 0.43 6.38
C SER A 359 31.93 0.10 5.55
N PHE A 360 32.57 1.07 4.89
CA PHE A 360 33.67 0.82 3.96
C PHE A 360 35.09 0.98 4.53
N TRP A 361 36.04 0.25 3.92
CA TRP A 361 37.46 0.21 4.28
C TRP A 361 38.36 0.66 3.12
N TYR A 362 39.50 1.27 3.45
CA TYR A 362 40.43 1.89 2.52
C TYR A 362 41.88 1.60 2.88
N CYS A 363 42.75 1.42 1.89
CA CYS A 363 44.19 1.29 2.15
C CYS A 363 44.79 2.58 2.75
N ASN A 364 44.33 3.74 2.27
CA ASN A 364 44.82 5.06 2.67
C ASN A 364 43.81 6.15 2.28
N LYS A 365 44.16 7.41 2.57
CA LYS A 365 43.34 8.59 2.28
C LYS A 365 43.07 8.78 0.78
N ASP A 366 44.01 8.44 -0.10
CA ASP A 366 43.81 8.57 -1.55
C ASP A 366 42.76 7.59 -2.06
N CYS A 367 42.86 6.32 -1.60
CA CYS A 367 41.84 5.32 -1.88
C CYS A 367 40.48 5.70 -1.30
N GLN A 368 40.46 6.37 -0.14
CA GLN A 368 39.23 6.93 0.43
C GLN A 368 38.63 7.99 -0.47
N MET A 369 39.42 8.91 -1.02
CA MET A 369 38.94 9.95 -1.93
C MET A 369 38.39 9.36 -3.24
N VAL A 370 39.07 8.35 -3.80
CA VAL A 370 38.60 7.62 -4.99
C VAL A 370 37.27 6.92 -4.71
N GLY A 371 37.15 6.20 -3.59
CA GLY A 371 35.88 5.56 -3.21
C GLY A 371 34.76 6.59 -2.93
N TRP A 372 35.13 7.71 -2.30
CA TRP A 372 34.21 8.79 -1.93
C TRP A 372 33.57 9.49 -3.13
N ILE A 373 34.40 9.88 -4.11
CA ILE A 373 33.96 10.66 -5.28
C ILE A 373 33.60 9.74 -6.44
N THR A 374 34.55 8.91 -6.89
CA THR A 374 34.44 8.15 -8.14
C THR A 374 33.50 6.95 -8.01
N LYS A 375 33.42 6.34 -6.82
CA LYS A 375 32.55 5.19 -6.55
C LYS A 375 31.28 5.53 -5.77
N GLY A 376 30.93 6.82 -5.67
CA GLY A 376 29.63 7.24 -5.15
C GLY A 376 29.40 7.05 -3.65
N HIS A 377 30.40 6.66 -2.85
CA HIS A 377 30.22 6.48 -1.40
C HIS A 377 29.73 7.77 -0.72
N LYS A 378 30.09 8.96 -1.22
CA LYS A 378 29.57 10.24 -0.70
C LYS A 378 28.03 10.29 -0.63
N LEU A 379 27.34 9.74 -1.63
CA LEU A 379 25.88 9.73 -1.70
C LEU A 379 25.28 8.78 -0.65
N ASN A 380 25.89 7.61 -0.48
CA ASN A 380 25.35 6.54 0.34
C ASN A 380 25.81 6.58 1.81
N CYS A 381 26.90 7.30 2.11
CA CYS A 381 27.50 7.38 3.44
C CYS A 381 26.51 7.90 4.49
N LYS A 382 25.66 8.88 4.13
CA LYS A 382 24.65 9.44 5.03
C LYS A 382 23.64 8.38 5.44
N SER A 383 23.16 7.59 4.48
CA SER A 383 22.15 6.55 4.72
C SER A 383 22.72 5.38 5.51
N LEU A 384 23.95 4.97 5.20
CA LEU A 384 24.68 3.93 5.95
C LEU A 384 25.06 4.33 7.38
N ARG A 385 24.82 5.58 7.80
CA ARG A 385 24.92 5.96 9.22
C ARG A 385 23.83 5.28 10.05
N ASP A 386 22.68 4.98 9.45
CA ASP A 386 21.58 4.29 10.11
C ASP A 386 22.03 2.88 10.57
N PRO A 387 21.99 2.57 11.87
CA PRO A 387 22.41 1.27 12.39
C PRO A 387 21.52 0.12 11.91
N ASP A 388 20.24 0.35 11.67
CA ASP A 388 19.32 -0.70 11.23
C ASP A 388 19.53 -1.06 9.76
N LEU A 389 19.82 -0.06 8.93
CA LEU A 389 20.17 -0.32 7.52
C LEU A 389 21.44 -1.16 7.43
N ARG A 390 22.47 -0.81 8.22
CA ARG A 390 23.69 -1.63 8.35
C ARG A 390 23.37 -3.01 8.91
N GLY A 391 22.42 -3.10 9.84
CA GLY A 391 22.01 -4.32 10.49
C GLY A 391 21.43 -5.32 9.52
N LEU A 392 20.57 -4.85 8.63
CA LEU A 392 20.02 -5.69 7.55
C LEU A 392 21.14 -6.32 6.71
N PHE A 393 22.24 -5.60 6.46
CA PHE A 393 23.34 -6.07 5.61
C PHE A 393 24.35 -6.96 6.34
N PHE A 394 24.67 -6.68 7.60
CA PHE A 394 25.75 -7.36 8.34
C PHE A 394 25.28 -8.51 9.22
N THR A 395 24.01 -8.55 9.62
CA THR A 395 23.49 -9.59 10.51
C THR A 395 23.53 -10.95 9.81
N GLN A 396 24.05 -11.95 10.54
CA GLN A 396 23.99 -13.36 10.14
C GLN A 396 22.63 -13.92 10.53
N TRP A 397 21.63 -13.66 9.68
CA TRP A 397 20.23 -13.97 9.95
C TRP A 397 19.92 -15.46 10.13
N ASP A 398 20.79 -16.33 9.63
CA ASP A 398 20.78 -17.78 9.88
C ASP A 398 21.05 -18.13 11.36
N LYS A 399 21.76 -17.27 12.09
CA LYS A 399 22.14 -17.48 13.50
C LYS A 399 21.30 -16.69 14.49
N VAL A 400 20.44 -15.79 14.03
CA VAL A 400 19.56 -15.04 14.93
C VAL A 400 18.53 -16.00 15.52
N GLU A 401 18.45 -16.03 16.85
CA GLU A 401 17.48 -16.86 17.59
C GLU A 401 16.19 -16.10 17.88
N ASN A 402 16.30 -14.84 18.29
CA ASN A 402 15.17 -13.99 18.65
C ASN A 402 15.24 -12.67 17.85
N CYS A 403 14.34 -12.50 16.89
CA CYS A 403 14.18 -11.25 16.17
C CYS A 403 13.21 -10.32 16.91
N THR A 404 13.73 -9.32 17.62
CA THR A 404 12.93 -8.41 18.47
C THR A 404 12.36 -7.20 17.74
N GLY A 405 12.62 -7.07 16.43
CA GLY A 405 12.29 -5.89 15.64
C GLY A 405 13.38 -4.81 15.63
N PHE A 406 13.05 -3.66 15.08
CA PHE A 406 13.85 -2.45 15.04
C PHE A 406 13.75 -1.67 16.38
N PRO A 407 14.85 -1.06 16.86
CA PRO A 407 16.19 -1.12 16.28
C PRO A 407 16.83 -2.51 16.43
N LEU A 408 17.59 -2.93 15.43
CA LEU A 408 18.27 -4.22 15.39
C LEU A 408 19.38 -4.26 16.44
N GLN A 409 19.30 -5.24 17.34
CA GLN A 409 20.30 -5.42 18.39
C GLN A 409 21.62 -5.96 17.80
N GLY A 410 22.76 -5.45 18.28
CA GLY A 410 24.08 -5.97 17.93
C GLY A 410 24.73 -5.35 16.68
N VAL A 411 24.18 -4.26 16.12
CA VAL A 411 24.71 -3.61 14.91
C VAL A 411 25.54 -2.34 15.19
N ASP A 412 26.22 -2.34 16.32
CA ASP A 412 27.47 -1.60 16.41
C ASP A 412 28.51 -2.45 15.70
N GLY A 413 28.55 -2.33 14.36
CA GLY A 413 29.48 -3.09 13.51
C GLY A 413 30.87 -3.09 14.14
N PRO A 414 31.63 -4.19 14.04
CA PRO A 414 32.73 -4.54 14.95
C PRO A 414 33.58 -3.31 15.29
N ARG A 415 33.76 -3.03 16.59
CA ARG A 415 34.58 -1.90 17.05
C ARG A 415 35.95 -1.89 16.39
#